data_AF-A0A0A1U3R5-F1
#
_entry.id   AF-A0A0A1U3R5-F1
#
_cell.length_a   1.000
_cell.length_b   1.000
_cell.length_c   1.000
_cell.angle_alpha   90.00
_cell.angle_beta   90.00
_cell.angle_gamma   90.00
#
_symmetry.space_group_name_H-M   'P 1'
#
loop_
_entity.id
_entity.type
_entity.pdbx_description
1 polymer ?
#
loop_
_entity_poly.entity_id
_entity_poly.type
_entity_poly.pdbx_seq_one_letter_code
_entity_poly.pdbx_strand_id
1 'polypeptide(L)'
;MLPAHGYPELKKYTNLVGHFGTAWYNQQHELLNFPGPVVFTTNCLMKPKPEYAEHIFTTNEVGYAGLIHVGSNKDFKVVIEKALAMDGFQDDKKDGEVLTGFGHHALLETEITEKLVSYIKTGKIKGIY
;
A
#
# COMPACT_ATOMS: atom_id res chain seq x y z
N MET A 1 2.70 -1.26 0.98
CA MET A 1 1.81 -1.82 -0.07
C MET A 1 1.80 -1.01 -1.37
N LEU A 2 2.42 0.18 -1.45
CA LEU A 2 2.56 0.97 -2.68
C LEU A 2 2.96 0.17 -3.94
N PRO A 3 3.94 -0.77 -3.90
CA PRO A 3 4.34 -1.52 -5.10
C PRO A 3 3.25 -2.41 -5.72
N ALA A 4 2.16 -2.73 -4.99
CA ALA A 4 1.04 -3.50 -5.54
C ALA A 4 0.45 -2.87 -6.81
N HIS A 5 0.51 -1.54 -6.91
CA HIS A 5 0.06 -0.78 -8.08
C HIS A 5 0.93 -0.97 -9.34
N GLY A 6 2.11 -1.58 -9.21
CA GLY A 6 2.97 -1.95 -10.32
C GLY A 6 2.64 -3.31 -10.96
N TYR A 7 1.73 -4.10 -10.38
CA TYR A 7 1.43 -5.46 -10.84
C TYR A 7 0.20 -5.50 -11.76
N PRO A 8 0.31 -5.99 -13.01
CA PRO A 8 -0.81 -6.01 -13.96
C PRO A 8 -2.06 -6.75 -13.47
N GLU A 9 -1.89 -7.89 -12.81
CA GLU A 9 -3.00 -8.70 -12.29
C GLU A 9 -3.79 -8.03 -11.16
N LEU A 10 -3.19 -7.06 -10.45
CA LEU A 10 -3.88 -6.25 -9.46
C LEU A 10 -4.49 -4.99 -10.08
N LYS A 11 -3.83 -4.43 -11.10
CA LYS A 11 -4.28 -3.22 -11.80
C LYS A 11 -5.63 -3.38 -12.52
N LYS A 12 -6.04 -4.62 -12.82
CA LYS A 12 -7.35 -4.90 -13.44
C LYS A 12 -8.56 -4.58 -12.55
N TYR A 13 -8.37 -4.43 -11.24
CA TYR A 13 -9.44 -4.13 -10.29
C TYR A 13 -9.63 -2.62 -10.16
N THR A 14 -10.78 -2.10 -10.62
CA THR A 14 -11.09 -0.66 -10.60
C THR A 14 -11.24 -0.10 -9.18
N ASN A 15 -11.53 -0.96 -8.21
CA ASN A 15 -11.61 -0.63 -6.79
C ASN A 15 -10.24 -0.67 -6.07
N LEU A 16 -9.14 -0.92 -6.77
CA LEU A 16 -7.79 -0.67 -6.28
C LEU A 16 -7.42 0.80 -6.54
N VAL A 17 -7.94 1.70 -5.70
CA VAL A 17 -8.01 3.15 -5.99
C VAL A 17 -6.65 3.86 -5.93
N GLY A 18 -5.80 3.55 -4.94
CA GLY A 18 -4.56 4.30 -4.75
C GLY A 18 -3.73 3.87 -3.55
N HIS A 19 -2.81 4.74 -3.14
CA HIS A 19 -1.99 4.59 -1.94
C HIS A 19 -2.28 5.76 -0.98
N PHE A 20 -2.59 5.42 0.27
CA PHE A 20 -2.86 6.40 1.32
C PHE A 20 -1.65 6.51 2.26
N GLY A 21 -1.30 7.74 2.61
CA GLY A 21 -0.26 8.03 3.59
C GLY A 21 1.16 7.86 3.07
N THR A 22 2.09 7.68 4.00
CA THR A 22 3.53 7.68 3.76
C THR A 22 4.20 6.47 4.42
N ALA A 23 5.41 6.63 4.97
CA ALA A 23 6.14 5.55 5.60
C ALA A 23 5.51 5.14 6.94
N TRP A 24 5.73 3.88 7.31
CA TRP A 24 5.07 3.22 8.45
C TRP A 24 5.14 3.99 9.78
N TYR A 25 6.17 4.79 10.03
CA TYR A 25 6.31 5.55 11.28
C TYR A 25 5.28 6.67 11.42
N ASN A 26 4.65 7.12 10.34
CA ASN A 26 3.60 8.15 10.35
C ASN A 26 2.19 7.58 10.59
N GLN A 27 2.04 6.25 10.68
CA GLN A 27 0.73 5.59 10.77
C GLN A 27 -0.16 6.12 11.90
N GLN A 28 0.40 6.52 13.05
CA GLN A 28 -0.40 7.01 14.18
C GLN A 28 -1.06 8.37 13.92
N HIS A 29 -0.55 9.15 12.95
CA HIS A 29 -1.17 10.39 12.50
C HIS A 29 -2.08 10.13 11.30
N GLU A 30 -1.63 9.30 10.36
CA GLU A 30 -2.35 9.03 9.12
C GLU A 30 -3.61 8.17 9.34
N LEU A 31 -3.53 7.14 10.17
CA LEU A 31 -4.65 6.22 10.42
C LEU A 31 -5.77 6.84 11.25
N LEU A 32 -5.52 7.94 11.98
CA LEU A 32 -6.58 8.74 12.59
C LEU A 32 -7.51 9.35 11.52
N ASN A 33 -6.98 9.61 10.33
CA ASN A 33 -7.67 10.28 9.23
C ASN A 33 -8.05 9.31 8.12
N PHE A 34 -7.84 8.00 8.29
CA PHE A 34 -8.26 7.00 7.32
C PHE A 34 -9.70 6.55 7.66
N PRO A 35 -10.71 6.92 6.87
CA PRO A 35 -12.11 6.70 7.21
C PRO A 35 -12.58 5.27 6.84
N GLY A 36 -11.79 4.25 7.19
CA GLY A 36 -12.08 2.86 6.85
C GLY A 36 -11.28 1.86 7.68
N PRO A 37 -11.53 0.55 7.52
CA PRO A 37 -10.77 -0.49 8.20
C PRO A 37 -9.40 -0.67 7.55
N VAL A 38 -8.40 -1.03 8.36
CA VAL A 38 -7.01 -1.19 7.94
C VAL A 38 -6.52 -2.57 8.31
N VAL A 39 -6.00 -3.31 7.32
CA VAL A 39 -5.47 -4.67 7.53
C VAL A 39 -3.96 -4.65 7.52
N PHE A 40 -3.34 -5.02 8.63
CA PHE A 40 -1.90 -5.26 8.70
C PHE A 40 -1.58 -6.70 8.32
N THR A 41 -0.88 -6.87 7.20
CA THR A 41 -0.48 -8.18 6.66
C THR A 41 0.91 -8.62 7.12
N THR A 42 1.78 -7.66 7.46
CA THR A 42 3.13 -7.85 8.00
C THR A 42 3.44 -6.69 8.96
N ASN A 43 4.65 -6.69 9.54
CA ASN A 43 5.20 -5.48 10.15
C ASN A 43 5.20 -4.31 9.13
N CYS A 44 5.13 -3.05 9.57
CA CYS A 44 5.31 -2.55 10.94
C CYS A 44 4.01 -1.99 11.54
N LEU A 45 3.39 -2.73 12.46
CA LEU A 45 2.27 -2.23 13.28
C LEU A 45 2.85 -1.50 14.51
N MET A 46 2.59 -0.20 14.62
CA MET A 46 2.83 0.54 15.86
C MET A 46 1.66 0.31 16.82
N LYS A 47 1.87 0.55 18.12
CA LYS A 47 0.79 0.54 19.12
C LYS A 47 -0.40 1.38 18.60
N PRO A 48 -1.56 0.75 18.31
CA PRO A 48 -2.74 1.48 17.84
C PRO A 48 -3.19 2.47 18.91
N LYS A 49 -3.62 3.65 18.48
CA LYS A 49 -4.28 4.59 19.39
C LYS A 49 -5.74 4.17 19.60
N PRO A 50 -6.31 4.36 20.80
CA PRO A 50 -7.70 4.00 21.10
C PRO A 50 -8.71 4.52 20.07
N GLU A 51 -8.48 5.71 19.52
CA GLU A 51 -9.35 6.43 18.59
C GLU A 51 -9.60 5.69 17.28
N TYR A 52 -8.68 4.82 16.84
CA TYR A 52 -8.83 4.05 15.60
C TYR A 52 -8.62 2.54 15.78
N ALA A 53 -8.28 2.08 16.99
CA ALA A 53 -7.91 0.69 17.25
C ALA A 53 -9.01 -0.31 16.84
N GLU A 54 -10.28 0.05 16.99
CA GLU A 54 -11.43 -0.78 16.62
C GLU A 54 -11.60 -0.97 15.09
N HIS A 55 -10.82 -0.25 14.28
CA HIS A 55 -10.82 -0.37 12.82
C HIS A 55 -9.56 -1.10 12.30
N ILE A 56 -8.68 -1.53 13.20
CA ILE A 56 -7.45 -2.24 12.86
C ILE A 56 -7.66 -3.74 12.90
N PHE A 57 -7.33 -4.39 11.79
CA PHE A 57 -7.32 -5.82 11.63
C PHE A 57 -5.89 -6.31 11.40
N THR A 58 -5.60 -7.52 11.86
CA THR A 58 -4.31 -8.17 11.66
C THR A 58 -4.49 -9.48 10.91
N THR A 59 -3.45 -9.96 10.22
CA THR A 59 -3.45 -11.28 9.59
C THR A 59 -2.01 -11.77 9.41
N ASN A 60 -1.83 -13.03 8.98
CA ASN A 60 -0.53 -13.71 8.96
C ASN A 60 0.12 -13.70 10.36
N GLU A 61 1.41 -13.38 10.43
CA GLU A 61 2.19 -13.33 11.67
C GLU A 61 1.97 -12.06 12.50
N VAL A 62 1.14 -11.12 12.03
CA VAL A 62 0.87 -9.88 12.77
C VAL A 62 -0.19 -10.13 13.84
N GLY A 63 0.10 -9.69 15.06
CA GLY A 63 -0.85 -9.72 16.17
C GLY A 63 -0.62 -8.56 17.14
N TYR A 64 -1.70 -8.09 17.75
CA TYR A 64 -1.67 -7.12 18.83
C TYR A 64 -2.88 -7.36 19.74
N ALA A 65 -2.67 -7.33 21.05
CA ALA A 65 -3.72 -7.66 22.03
C ALA A 65 -4.95 -6.73 21.86
N GLY A 66 -6.13 -7.34 21.77
CA GLY A 66 -7.40 -6.63 21.60
C GLY A 66 -7.78 -6.27 20.16
N LEU A 67 -6.93 -6.57 19.17
CA LEU A 67 -7.31 -6.40 17.75
C LEU A 67 -7.93 -7.67 17.17
N ILE A 68 -8.80 -7.50 16.18
CA ILE A 68 -9.38 -8.62 15.44
C ILE A 68 -8.30 -9.22 14.52
N HIS A 69 -8.13 -10.54 14.58
CA HIS A 69 -7.20 -11.27 13.74
C HIS A 69 -7.95 -12.08 12.66
N VAL A 70 -7.69 -11.77 11.39
CA VAL A 70 -8.18 -12.55 10.25
C VAL A 70 -7.26 -13.75 10.08
N GLY A 71 -7.82 -14.94 10.32
CA GLY A 71 -7.09 -16.20 10.34
C GLY A 71 -6.55 -16.66 8.97
N SER A 72 -5.98 -17.86 8.97
CA SER A 72 -5.30 -18.45 7.81
C SER A 72 -6.21 -18.68 6.60
N ASN A 73 -7.52 -18.82 6.79
CA ASN A 73 -8.52 -18.93 5.73
C ASN A 73 -8.76 -17.60 4.97
N LYS A 74 -8.20 -16.48 5.45
CA LYS A 74 -8.33 -15.15 4.82
C LYS A 74 -9.78 -14.72 4.59
N ASP A 75 -10.67 -15.09 5.50
CA ASP A 75 -12.04 -14.61 5.47
C ASP A 75 -12.11 -13.13 5.86
N PHE A 76 -12.04 -12.27 4.84
CA PHE A 76 -12.08 -10.82 4.99
C PHE A 76 -13.52 -10.26 5.10
N LYS A 77 -14.54 -11.11 5.25
CA LYS A 77 -15.93 -10.66 5.39
C LYS A 77 -16.10 -9.63 6.50
N VAL A 78 -15.49 -9.86 7.67
CA VAL A 78 -15.54 -8.92 8.81
C VAL A 78 -14.93 -7.55 8.48
N VAL A 79 -13.91 -7.50 7.63
CA VAL A 79 -13.27 -6.26 7.18
C VAL A 79 -14.19 -5.51 6.22
N ILE A 80 -14.81 -6.24 5.28
CA ILE A 80 -15.74 -5.67 4.30
C ILE A 80 -16.99 -5.11 4.99
N GLU A 81 -17.56 -5.84 5.94
CA GLU A 81 -18.71 -5.37 6.73
C GLU A 81 -18.37 -4.12 7.52
N LYS A 82 -17.17 -4.04 8.12
CA LYS A 82 -16.71 -2.82 8.78
C LYS A 82 -16.55 -1.66 7.80
N ALA A 83 -16.00 -1.89 6.61
CA ALA A 83 -15.86 -0.86 5.57
C ALA A 83 -17.22 -0.31 5.13
N LEU A 84 -18.22 -1.17 4.95
CA LEU A 84 -19.58 -0.78 4.56
C LEU A 84 -20.33 0.00 5.65
N ALA A 85 -19.95 -0.17 6.92
CA ALA A 85 -20.54 0.52 8.07
C ALA A 85 -19.84 1.85 8.41
N MET A 86 -18.73 2.18 7.74
CA MET A 86 -17.99 3.42 7.94
C MET A 86 -18.29 4.41 6.82
N ASP A 87 -18.19 5.70 7.13
CA ASP A 87 -18.55 6.77 6.18
C ASP A 87 -17.69 6.74 4.91
N GLY A 88 -16.47 6.22 4.98
CA GLY A 88 -15.53 6.25 3.88
C GLY A 88 -15.01 7.66 3.58
N PHE A 89 -14.25 7.78 2.50
CA PHE A 89 -13.80 9.10 2.03
C PHE A 89 -15.02 9.90 1.52
N GLN A 90 -15.18 11.13 2.01
CA GLN A 90 -16.23 12.05 1.56
C GLN A 90 -15.81 12.86 0.33
N ASP A 91 -14.51 12.89 0.04
CA ASP A 91 -13.92 13.73 -0.98
C ASP A 91 -13.06 12.89 -1.93
N ASP A 92 -13.11 13.18 -3.24
CA ASP A 92 -12.27 12.55 -4.27
C ASP A 92 -10.92 13.27 -4.44
N LYS A 93 -10.23 13.56 -3.35
CA LYS A 93 -8.98 14.33 -3.38
C LYS A 93 -7.79 13.47 -3.79
N LYS A 94 -7.10 13.84 -4.88
CA LYS A 94 -5.81 13.25 -5.29
C LYS A 94 -4.65 14.13 -4.80
N ASP A 95 -3.97 13.69 -3.75
CA ASP A 95 -2.81 14.38 -3.16
C ASP A 95 -1.47 13.95 -3.79
N GLY A 96 -1.42 14.03 -5.13
CA GLY A 96 -0.23 13.76 -5.92
C GLY A 96 -0.23 12.41 -6.62
N GLU A 97 0.93 12.06 -7.17
CA GLU A 97 1.13 10.84 -7.94
C GLU A 97 2.56 10.33 -7.75
N VAL A 98 2.71 9.01 -7.65
CA VAL A 98 4.00 8.34 -7.55
C VAL A 98 4.06 7.23 -8.59
N LEU A 99 5.13 7.20 -9.37
CA LEU A 99 5.40 6.11 -10.31
C LEU A 99 6.00 4.91 -9.58
N THR A 100 5.51 3.72 -9.91
CA THR A 100 6.02 2.43 -9.42
C THR A 100 6.05 1.41 -10.56
N GLY A 101 6.60 0.22 -10.32
CA GLY A 101 6.64 -0.87 -11.31
C GLY A 101 7.98 -1.03 -12.04
N PHE A 102 9.04 -0.36 -11.60
CA PHE A 102 10.40 -0.54 -12.13
C PHE A 102 11.09 -1.81 -11.58
N GLY A 103 10.40 -2.95 -11.61
CA GLY A 103 10.96 -4.24 -11.24
C GLY A 103 11.95 -4.77 -12.29
N HIS A 104 12.72 -5.80 -11.95
CA HIS A 104 13.78 -6.33 -12.82
C HIS A 104 13.30 -6.65 -14.24
N HIS A 105 12.13 -7.28 -14.40
CA HIS A 105 11.59 -7.61 -15.73
C HIS A 105 11.32 -6.34 -16.56
N ALA A 106 10.67 -5.34 -15.97
CA ALA A 106 10.39 -4.06 -16.64
C ALA A 106 11.67 -3.32 -17.05
N LEU A 107 12.73 -3.41 -16.24
CA LEU A 107 14.02 -2.79 -16.56
C LEU A 107 14.81 -3.56 -17.62
N LEU A 108 14.66 -4.88 -17.68
CA LEU A 108 15.36 -5.76 -18.61
C LEU A 108 14.68 -5.87 -19.98
N GLU A 109 13.52 -5.24 -20.18
CA GLU A 109 12.95 -5.06 -21.52
C GLU A 109 13.98 -4.41 -22.45
N THR A 110 14.14 -4.98 -23.65
CA THR A 110 15.25 -4.65 -24.56
C THR A 110 15.33 -3.15 -24.84
N GLU A 111 14.20 -2.52 -25.15
CA GLU A 111 14.14 -1.10 -25.47
C GLU A 111 14.53 -0.20 -24.29
N ILE A 112 14.14 -0.59 -23.07
CA ILE A 112 14.46 0.14 -21.83
C ILE A 112 15.95 -0.03 -21.50
N THR A 113 16.45 -1.26 -21.61
CA THR A 113 17.85 -1.60 -21.36
C THR A 113 18.79 -0.84 -22.29
N GLU A 114 18.54 -0.88 -23.60
CA GLU A 114 19.37 -0.20 -24.60
C GLU A 114 19.41 1.31 -24.37
N LYS A 115 18.27 1.90 -24.02
CA LYS A 115 18.15 3.33 -23.72
C LYS A 115 18.93 3.71 -22.45
N LEU A 116 18.79 2.94 -21.36
CA LEU A 116 19.54 3.15 -20.12
C LEU A 116 21.05 3.04 -20.36
N VAL A 117 21.50 2.00 -21.05
CA VAL A 117 22.92 1.79 -21.38
C VAL A 117 23.46 2.94 -22.24
N SER A 118 22.70 3.40 -23.24
CA SER A 118 23.07 4.55 -24.06
C SER A 118 23.21 5.83 -23.24
N TYR A 119 22.29 6.08 -22.31
CA TYR A 119 22.34 7.28 -21.45
C TYR A 119 23.51 7.26 -20.48
N ILE A 120 23.91 6.09 -19.98
CA ILE A 120 25.11 5.94 -19.18
C ILE A 120 26.36 6.20 -20.04
N LYS A 121 26.47 5.54 -21.21
CA LYS A 121 27.63 5.69 -22.12
C LYS A 121 27.82 7.13 -22.61
N THR A 122 26.74 7.85 -22.84
CA THR A 122 26.77 9.26 -23.28
C THR A 122 26.93 10.25 -22.13
N GLY A 123 27.02 9.79 -20.88
CA GLY A 123 27.17 10.63 -19.70
C GLY A 123 25.92 11.44 -19.34
N LYS A 124 24.75 11.11 -19.92
CA LYS A 124 23.44 11.68 -19.53
C LYS A 124 23.02 11.20 -18.14
N ILE A 125 23.34 9.95 -17.82
CA ILE A 125 23.24 9.39 -16.46
C ILE A 125 24.67 9.23 -15.94
N LYS A 126 25.02 9.95 -14.87
CA LYS A 126 26.37 9.94 -14.27
C LYS A 126 26.48 9.11 -12.99
N GLY A 127 25.35 8.77 -12.37
CA GLY A 127 25.28 7.96 -11.16
C GLY A 127 23.86 7.42 -10.95
N ILE A 128 23.77 6.29 -10.25
CA ILE A 128 22.53 5.63 -9.82
C ILE A 128 22.62 5.51 -8.29
N TYR A 129 21.61 5.99 -7.58
CA TYR A 129 21.53 6.04 -6.12
C TYR A 129 20.15 5.59 -5.63
#